data_AF-A0A943Y6X8-F1
#
_entry.id   AF-A0A943Y6X8-F1
#
_cell.length_a   1.000
_cell.length_b   1.000
_cell.length_c   1.000
_cell.angle_alpha   90.00
_cell.angle_beta   90.00
_cell.angle_gamma   90.00
#
_symmetry.space_group_name_H-M   'P 1'
#
loop_
_entity.id
_entity.type
_entity.pdbx_description
1 polymer ?
#
loop_
_entity_poly.entity_id
_entity_poly.type
_entity_poly.pdbx_seq_one_letter_code
_entity_poly.pdbx_strand_id
1 'polypeptide(L)'
;VPLMEDSPNEAIKNNVFGTYNVAMAAGRTGTERMVLISTDKAVNPTNIMGASKRICEMIIQGMQHRFTKTNYVAVRFGNVLGSNGSVIPLFKKQIAEGGPVTVTDKNIIRYFMTIPEAVSLVLQAGAYAKGGEIFVLDMGEPVKIDDMARNLIKLSGYEPDVDIPIVYTGLRPGEKMFEECLKEEEGLQKTENDLIFIGKPIEFDQEEFFEHLKDLKKTAYEDDPQMKVVVKRLVPSYRVEKELISFRGKGSN
;
A
#
# COMPACT_ATOMS: atom_id res chain seq x y z
N VAL A 1 2.93 2.08 8.27
CA VAL A 1 4.04 1.16 7.93
C VAL A 1 4.68 0.60 9.20
N PRO A 2 5.26 1.40 10.12
CA PRO A 2 5.98 0.85 11.29
C PRO A 2 5.13 -0.12 12.15
N LEU A 3 3.91 0.29 12.49
CA LEU A 3 2.98 -0.54 13.27
C LEU A 3 2.77 -1.96 12.69
N MET A 4 2.74 -2.09 11.36
CA MET A 4 2.53 -3.39 10.70
C MET A 4 3.84 -4.18 10.56
N GLU A 5 5.00 -3.52 10.62
CA GLU A 5 6.29 -4.20 10.71
C GLU A 5 6.49 -4.83 12.09
N ASP A 6 5.99 -4.16 13.14
CA ASP A 6 6.03 -4.63 14.53
C ASP A 6 4.96 -5.69 14.82
N SER A 7 3.82 -5.63 14.12
CA SER A 7 2.70 -6.57 14.29
C SER A 7 2.28 -7.19 12.95
N PRO A 8 3.16 -8.01 12.31
CA PRO A 8 2.90 -8.55 10.97
C PRO A 8 1.74 -9.54 10.95
N ASN A 9 1.54 -10.31 12.03
CA ASN A 9 0.43 -11.25 12.15
C ASN A 9 -0.93 -10.53 12.11
N GLU A 10 -1.08 -9.46 12.88
CA GLU A 10 -2.30 -8.63 12.89
C GLU A 10 -2.54 -7.93 11.56
N ALA A 11 -1.49 -7.43 10.91
CA ALA A 11 -1.59 -6.85 9.57
C ALA A 11 -2.15 -7.85 8.56
N ILE A 12 -1.75 -9.13 8.64
CA ILE A 12 -2.22 -10.19 7.77
C ILE A 12 -3.65 -10.63 8.11
N LYS A 13 -3.98 -10.81 9.40
CA LYS A 13 -5.37 -11.09 9.85
C LYS A 13 -6.33 -10.02 9.31
N ASN A 14 -5.99 -8.76 9.52
CA ASN A 14 -6.85 -7.64 9.16
C ASN A 14 -6.92 -7.42 7.64
N ASN A 15 -5.78 -7.23 6.99
CA ASN A 15 -5.78 -6.83 5.58
C ASN A 15 -6.14 -8.00 4.68
N VAL A 16 -5.42 -9.13 4.82
CA VAL A 16 -5.54 -10.27 3.91
C VAL A 16 -6.82 -11.05 4.19
N PHE A 17 -7.01 -11.51 5.42
CA PHE A 17 -8.18 -12.35 5.73
C PHE A 17 -9.47 -11.54 5.86
N GLY A 18 -9.39 -10.26 6.26
CA GLY A 18 -10.51 -9.33 6.11
C GLY A 18 -10.96 -9.20 4.66
N THR A 19 -10.02 -8.98 3.73
CA THR A 19 -10.33 -8.91 2.28
C THR A 19 -10.88 -10.24 1.77
N TYR A 20 -10.27 -11.37 2.12
CA TYR A 20 -10.72 -12.70 1.72
C TYR A 20 -12.18 -12.96 2.14
N ASN A 21 -12.54 -12.61 3.37
CA ASN A 21 -13.88 -12.81 3.90
C ASN A 21 -14.91 -11.97 3.14
N VAL A 22 -14.63 -10.68 2.91
CA VAL A 22 -15.52 -9.80 2.16
C VAL A 22 -15.65 -10.26 0.70
N ALA A 23 -14.54 -10.63 0.06
CA ALA A 23 -14.53 -11.10 -1.32
C ALA A 23 -15.32 -12.40 -1.49
N MET A 24 -15.14 -13.36 -0.58
CA MET A 24 -15.89 -14.60 -0.55
C MET A 24 -17.40 -14.34 -0.34
N ALA A 25 -17.75 -13.44 0.58
CA ALA A 25 -19.15 -13.09 0.84
C ALA A 25 -19.80 -12.47 -0.41
N ALA A 26 -19.14 -11.48 -1.04
CA ALA A 26 -19.62 -10.83 -2.25
C ALA A 26 -19.89 -11.83 -3.39
N GLY A 27 -18.98 -12.78 -3.61
CA GLY A 27 -19.13 -13.80 -4.64
C GLY A 27 -20.27 -14.77 -4.35
N ARG A 28 -20.43 -15.19 -3.08
CA ARG A 28 -21.53 -16.07 -2.66
C ARG A 28 -22.91 -15.43 -2.76
N THR A 29 -23.00 -14.11 -2.56
CA THR A 29 -24.26 -13.37 -2.67
C THR A 29 -24.54 -12.88 -4.09
N GLY A 30 -23.61 -13.05 -5.03
CA GLY A 30 -23.74 -12.52 -6.39
C GLY A 30 -23.77 -11.00 -6.43
N THR A 31 -23.01 -10.34 -5.55
CA THR A 31 -22.84 -8.88 -5.58
C THR A 31 -22.32 -8.48 -6.94
N GLU A 32 -22.89 -7.44 -7.56
CA GLU A 32 -22.51 -7.05 -8.92
C GLU A 32 -21.02 -6.66 -9.01
N ARG A 33 -20.53 -5.90 -8.03
CA ARG A 33 -19.18 -5.35 -8.05
C ARG A 33 -18.57 -5.21 -6.66
N MET A 34 -17.30 -5.58 -6.53
CA MET A 34 -16.47 -5.33 -5.36
C MET A 34 -15.24 -4.52 -5.79
N VAL A 35 -15.09 -3.32 -5.20
CA VAL A 35 -13.93 -2.46 -5.43
C VAL A 35 -13.01 -2.49 -4.21
N LEU A 36 -11.80 -3.01 -4.39
CA LEU A 36 -10.73 -3.01 -3.39
C LEU A 36 -9.87 -1.76 -3.56
N ILE A 37 -9.77 -0.96 -2.50
CA ILE A 37 -8.76 0.11 -2.44
C ILE A 37 -7.39 -0.53 -2.24
N SER A 38 -6.45 -0.29 -3.14
CA SER A 38 -5.05 -0.70 -3.03
C SER A 38 -4.14 0.52 -2.90
N THR A 39 -2.83 0.34 -3.07
CA THR A 39 -1.81 1.36 -2.81
C THR A 39 -0.61 1.15 -3.72
N ASP A 40 0.05 2.25 -4.10
CA ASP A 40 1.40 2.26 -4.68
C ASP A 40 2.40 1.30 -3.99
N LYS A 41 2.32 1.16 -2.67
CA LYS A 41 3.19 0.28 -1.86
C LYS A 41 3.01 -1.21 -2.15
N ALA A 42 1.95 -1.61 -2.82
CA ALA A 42 1.75 -2.99 -3.29
C ALA A 42 2.65 -3.34 -4.48
N VAL A 43 3.21 -2.32 -5.17
CA VAL A 43 4.18 -2.49 -6.25
C VAL A 43 5.58 -2.67 -5.65
N ASN A 44 6.23 -3.80 -5.98
CA ASN A 44 7.54 -4.19 -5.45
C ASN A 44 7.68 -3.92 -3.94
N PRO A 45 6.86 -4.57 -3.10
CA PRO A 45 6.71 -4.17 -1.71
C PRO A 45 8.02 -4.34 -0.93
N THR A 46 8.32 -3.40 -0.04
CA THR A 46 9.47 -3.45 0.90
C THR A 46 9.02 -3.53 2.36
N ASN A 47 7.70 -3.58 2.60
CA ASN A 47 7.09 -3.68 3.91
C ASN A 47 5.86 -4.60 3.89
N ILE A 48 5.47 -5.10 5.05
CA ILE A 48 4.33 -5.97 5.29
C ILE A 48 3.02 -5.33 4.88
N MET A 49 2.88 -4.01 5.06
CA MET A 49 1.67 -3.31 4.61
C MET A 49 1.50 -3.47 3.10
N GLY A 50 2.51 -3.10 2.31
CA GLY A 50 2.51 -3.24 0.86
C GLY A 50 2.34 -4.69 0.41
N ALA A 51 3.07 -5.63 1.02
CA ALA A 51 2.98 -7.04 0.69
C ALA A 51 1.58 -7.63 1.00
N SER A 52 0.97 -7.25 2.12
CA SER A 52 -0.40 -7.67 2.46
C SER A 52 -1.41 -7.16 1.44
N LYS A 53 -1.25 -5.91 0.95
CA LYS A 53 -2.11 -5.34 -0.10
C LYS A 53 -1.90 -6.03 -1.45
N ARG A 54 -0.66 -6.43 -1.78
CA ARG A 54 -0.38 -7.26 -2.96
C ARG A 54 -1.08 -8.62 -2.88
N ILE A 55 -1.08 -9.27 -1.71
CA ILE A 55 -1.85 -10.51 -1.50
C ILE A 55 -3.36 -10.26 -1.66
N CYS A 56 -3.88 -9.12 -1.19
CA CYS A 56 -5.29 -8.76 -1.39
C CYS A 56 -5.65 -8.63 -2.88
N GLU A 57 -4.77 -8.06 -3.70
CA GLU A 57 -4.95 -7.99 -5.16
C GLU A 57 -5.00 -9.39 -5.78
N MET A 58 -4.10 -10.29 -5.37
CA MET A 58 -4.10 -11.69 -5.82
C MET A 58 -5.37 -12.43 -5.39
N ILE A 59 -5.89 -12.18 -4.18
CA ILE A 59 -7.16 -12.73 -3.71
C ILE A 59 -8.29 -12.32 -4.65
N ILE A 60 -8.46 -11.03 -4.92
CA ILE A 60 -9.60 -10.57 -5.72
C ILE A 60 -9.52 -11.07 -7.17
N GLN A 61 -8.30 -11.19 -7.73
CA GLN A 61 -8.09 -11.80 -9.04
C GLN A 61 -8.48 -13.28 -9.01
N GLY A 62 -8.04 -14.06 -8.01
CA GLY A 62 -8.47 -15.44 -7.85
C GLY A 62 -9.98 -15.59 -7.64
N MET A 63 -10.63 -14.64 -6.95
CA MET A 63 -12.08 -14.64 -6.75
C MET A 63 -12.86 -14.34 -8.03
N GLN A 64 -12.33 -13.49 -8.92
CA GLN A 64 -12.93 -13.23 -10.24
C GLN A 64 -13.14 -14.53 -11.03
N HIS A 65 -12.18 -15.46 -10.97
CA HIS A 65 -12.31 -16.75 -11.65
C HIS A 65 -13.28 -17.71 -10.97
N ARG A 66 -13.39 -17.64 -9.63
CA ARG A 66 -14.29 -18.49 -8.84
C ARG A 66 -15.75 -18.05 -8.90
N PHE A 67 -16.01 -16.74 -9.00
CA PHE A 67 -17.35 -16.15 -8.97
C PHE A 67 -17.57 -15.22 -10.15
N THR A 68 -17.94 -15.79 -11.30
CA THR A 68 -18.08 -15.06 -12.57
C THR A 68 -19.23 -14.04 -12.60
N LYS A 69 -20.12 -14.04 -11.61
CA LYS A 69 -21.22 -13.06 -11.48
C LYS A 69 -20.82 -11.78 -10.75
N THR A 70 -19.67 -11.77 -10.08
CA THR A 70 -19.18 -10.63 -9.32
C THR A 70 -17.95 -10.08 -10.00
N ASN A 71 -17.98 -8.78 -10.32
CA ASN A 71 -16.81 -8.09 -10.86
C ASN A 71 -15.92 -7.61 -9.72
N TYR A 72 -14.76 -8.23 -9.59
CA TYR A 72 -13.74 -7.87 -8.60
C TYR A 72 -12.71 -6.96 -9.24
N VAL A 73 -12.46 -5.81 -8.63
CA VAL A 73 -11.43 -4.87 -9.11
C VAL A 73 -10.66 -4.26 -7.97
N ALA A 74 -9.40 -3.90 -8.25
CA ALA A 74 -8.58 -3.09 -7.34
C ALA A 74 -8.26 -1.75 -7.98
N VAL A 75 -8.07 -0.72 -7.15
CA VAL A 75 -7.59 0.60 -7.60
C VAL A 75 -6.37 0.99 -6.77
N ARG A 76 -5.21 1.16 -7.43
CA ARG A 76 -3.96 1.64 -6.82
C ARG A 76 -3.86 3.15 -6.97
N PHE A 77 -3.53 3.81 -5.87
CA PHE A 77 -3.12 5.20 -5.85
C PHE A 77 -2.12 5.46 -4.71
N GLY A 78 -1.47 6.62 -4.78
CA GLY A 78 -0.48 7.05 -3.80
C GLY A 78 -1.09 7.65 -2.54
N ASN A 79 -0.42 8.64 -1.97
CA ASN A 79 -0.87 9.29 -0.76
C ASN A 79 -2.08 10.20 -1.02
N VAL A 80 -2.93 10.34 -0.02
CA VAL A 80 -4.07 11.26 -0.04
C VAL A 80 -3.84 12.39 0.95
N LEU A 81 -3.96 13.63 0.48
CA LEU A 81 -3.74 14.84 1.27
C LEU A 81 -4.67 14.88 2.48
N GLY A 82 -4.08 15.11 3.66
CA GLY A 82 -4.85 15.28 4.91
C GLY A 82 -5.52 14.03 5.44
N SER A 83 -5.17 12.84 4.93
CA SER A 83 -5.69 11.58 5.47
C SER A 83 -5.26 11.34 6.93
N ASN A 84 -6.07 10.60 7.69
CA ASN A 84 -5.82 10.31 9.10
C ASN A 84 -4.47 9.61 9.30
N GLY A 85 -3.68 10.10 10.26
CA GLY A 85 -2.33 9.56 10.54
C GLY A 85 -1.29 9.84 9.46
N SER A 86 -1.59 10.70 8.47
CA SER A 86 -0.63 11.13 7.46
C SER A 86 0.32 12.22 7.98
N VAL A 87 1.30 12.56 7.15
CA VAL A 87 2.36 13.52 7.49
C VAL A 87 1.85 14.95 7.72
N ILE A 88 0.80 15.37 7.01
CA ILE A 88 0.28 16.75 7.11
C ILE A 88 -0.34 17.03 8.49
N PRO A 89 -1.26 16.18 9.03
CA PRO A 89 -1.73 16.33 10.41
C PRO A 89 -0.61 16.33 11.44
N LEU A 90 0.42 15.49 11.25
CA LEU A 90 1.59 15.46 12.14
C LEU A 90 2.34 16.79 12.12
N PHE A 91 2.64 17.33 10.94
CA PHE A 91 3.32 18.62 10.80
C PHE A 91 2.51 19.76 11.40
N LYS A 92 1.20 19.81 11.15
CA LYS A 92 0.31 20.80 11.76
C LYS A 92 0.33 20.73 13.28
N LYS A 93 0.30 19.51 13.84
CA LYS A 93 0.41 19.29 15.29
C LYS A 93 1.76 19.78 15.83
N GLN A 94 2.87 19.38 15.20
CA GLN A 94 4.22 19.79 15.59
C GLN A 94 4.39 21.31 15.54
N ILE A 95 3.88 21.96 14.49
CA ILE A 95 3.90 23.42 14.36
C ILE A 95 3.10 24.08 15.48
N ALA A 96 1.88 23.59 15.77
CA ALA A 96 1.05 24.12 16.86
C ALA A 96 1.70 23.93 18.24
N GLU A 97 2.54 22.91 18.41
CA GLU A 97 3.31 22.62 19.63
C GLU A 97 4.65 23.40 19.70
N GLY A 98 5.00 24.20 18.69
CA GLY A 98 6.23 25.00 18.64
C GLY A 98 7.43 24.31 17.98
N GLY A 99 7.23 23.15 17.37
CA GLY A 99 8.28 22.37 16.70
C GLY A 99 9.11 21.48 17.64
N PRO A 100 10.16 20.82 17.12
CA PRO A 100 10.57 20.77 15.71
C PRO A 100 9.57 20.03 14.81
N VAL A 101 9.57 20.34 13.52
CA VAL A 101 8.93 19.51 12.51
C VAL A 101 9.87 18.39 12.10
N THR A 102 9.41 17.13 12.16
CA THR A 102 10.28 15.97 11.89
C THR A 102 10.06 15.41 10.49
N VAL A 103 11.07 15.53 9.63
CA VAL A 103 11.06 14.93 8.27
C VAL A 103 11.94 13.69 8.29
N THR A 104 11.58 12.62 7.59
CA THR A 104 12.42 11.40 7.58
C THR A 104 13.72 11.60 6.82
N ASP A 105 13.66 12.16 5.62
CA ASP A 105 14.84 12.48 4.81
C ASP A 105 14.56 13.70 3.93
N LYS A 106 15.59 14.52 3.68
CA LYS A 106 15.49 15.75 2.88
C LYS A 106 15.03 15.50 1.44
N ASN A 107 15.39 14.35 0.87
CA ASN A 107 15.13 14.02 -0.53
C ASN A 107 13.87 13.19 -0.73
N ILE A 108 13.08 12.94 0.33
CA ILE A 108 11.95 12.02 0.25
C ILE A 108 10.80 12.64 -0.50
N ILE A 109 10.28 11.90 -1.49
CA ILE A 109 9.16 12.34 -2.31
C ILE A 109 7.99 11.37 -2.19
N ARG A 110 6.79 11.91 -2.32
CA ARG A 110 5.55 11.13 -2.38
C ARG A 110 4.61 11.74 -3.41
N TYR A 111 3.78 10.89 -3.99
CA TYR A 111 2.71 11.29 -4.88
C TYR A 111 1.44 11.57 -4.09
N PHE A 112 0.77 12.68 -4.39
CA PHE A 112 -0.40 13.12 -3.65
C PHE A 112 -1.57 13.43 -4.56
N MET A 113 -2.75 13.14 -4.05
CA MET A 113 -4.02 13.55 -4.63
C MET A 113 -4.95 14.00 -3.50
N THR A 114 -5.96 14.81 -3.79
CA THR A 114 -6.98 15.16 -2.80
C THR A 114 -7.97 14.01 -2.59
N ILE A 115 -8.68 14.01 -1.46
CA ILE A 115 -9.73 13.01 -1.18
C ILE A 115 -10.82 13.01 -2.28
N PRO A 116 -11.40 14.16 -2.69
CA PRO A 116 -12.46 14.16 -3.69
C PRO A 116 -12.01 13.62 -5.05
N GLU A 117 -10.79 13.97 -5.49
CA GLU A 117 -10.21 13.44 -6.73
C GLU A 117 -10.05 11.92 -6.66
N ALA A 118 -9.44 11.39 -5.59
CA ALA A 118 -9.23 9.96 -5.43
C ALA A 118 -10.55 9.19 -5.40
N VAL A 119 -11.55 9.67 -4.67
CA VAL A 119 -12.88 9.04 -4.60
C VAL A 119 -13.56 9.07 -5.97
N SER A 120 -13.53 10.20 -6.68
CA SER A 120 -14.13 10.33 -8.00
C SER A 120 -13.53 9.33 -8.99
N LEU A 121 -12.19 9.24 -9.04
CA LEU A 121 -11.49 8.32 -9.94
C LEU A 121 -11.72 6.84 -9.57
N VAL A 122 -11.79 6.52 -8.28
CA VAL A 122 -12.13 5.16 -7.81
C VAL A 122 -13.53 4.74 -8.26
N LEU A 123 -14.52 5.63 -8.12
CA LEU A 123 -15.89 5.34 -8.55
C LEU A 123 -15.96 5.15 -10.07
N GLN A 124 -15.23 5.96 -10.83
CA GLN A 124 -15.16 5.85 -12.28
C GLN A 124 -14.44 4.57 -12.74
N ALA A 125 -13.33 4.19 -12.09
CA ALA A 125 -12.66 2.91 -12.32
C ALA A 125 -13.60 1.72 -12.02
N GLY A 126 -14.38 1.82 -10.94
CA GLY A 126 -15.47 0.89 -10.66
C GLY A 126 -16.48 0.79 -11.79
N ALA A 127 -16.90 1.90 -12.39
CA ALA A 127 -17.81 1.89 -13.53
C ALA A 127 -17.22 1.23 -14.79
N TYR A 128 -15.91 1.37 -15.02
CA TYR A 128 -15.21 0.76 -16.16
C TYR A 128 -14.92 -0.73 -16.00
N ALA A 129 -14.96 -1.24 -14.77
CA ALA A 129 -14.63 -2.62 -14.42
C ALA A 129 -15.47 -3.66 -15.18
N LYS A 130 -14.78 -4.60 -15.84
CA LYS A 130 -15.36 -5.81 -16.45
C LYS A 130 -14.98 -7.09 -15.70
N GLY A 131 -14.15 -6.98 -14.67
CA GLY A 131 -13.74 -8.04 -13.76
C GLY A 131 -12.26 -8.40 -13.87
N GLY A 132 -11.58 -8.45 -12.73
CA GLY A 132 -10.17 -8.86 -12.60
C GLY A 132 -9.15 -7.74 -12.82
N GLU A 133 -9.58 -6.53 -13.20
CA GLU A 133 -8.68 -5.41 -13.44
C GLU A 133 -8.07 -4.85 -12.15
N ILE A 134 -6.81 -4.43 -12.27
CA ILE A 134 -6.15 -3.58 -11.29
C ILE A 134 -5.98 -2.22 -11.95
N PHE A 135 -6.79 -1.27 -11.56
CA PHE A 135 -6.69 0.11 -12.02
C PHE A 135 -5.56 0.85 -11.30
N VAL A 136 -4.97 1.78 -12.03
CA VAL A 136 -3.85 2.60 -11.58
C VAL A 136 -4.17 4.05 -11.88
N LEU A 137 -4.13 4.90 -10.86
CA LEU A 137 -4.44 6.33 -11.01
C LEU A 137 -3.17 7.13 -11.34
N ASP A 138 -3.29 8.08 -12.27
CA ASP A 138 -2.27 9.11 -12.45
C ASP A 138 -2.28 10.05 -11.25
N MET A 139 -1.13 10.12 -10.56
CA MET A 139 -0.97 10.94 -9.37
C MET A 139 -0.29 12.28 -9.66
N GLY A 140 0.03 12.56 -10.93
CA GLY A 140 0.79 13.73 -11.34
C GLY A 140 2.22 13.72 -10.81
N GLU A 141 2.76 14.92 -10.60
CA GLU A 141 4.16 15.11 -10.20
C GLU A 141 4.38 14.78 -8.70
N PRO A 142 5.53 14.18 -8.36
CA PRO A 142 5.86 13.89 -6.97
C PRO A 142 6.20 15.16 -6.19
N VAL A 143 5.88 15.15 -4.89
CA VAL A 143 6.12 16.27 -3.97
C VAL A 143 7.20 15.89 -2.97
N LYS A 144 8.21 16.76 -2.81
CA LYS A 144 9.20 16.63 -1.73
C LYS A 144 8.56 16.93 -0.37
N ILE A 145 8.76 16.04 0.59
CA ILE A 145 8.17 16.20 1.93
C ILE A 145 8.84 17.34 2.71
N ASP A 146 10.13 17.60 2.47
CA ASP A 146 10.82 18.78 3.03
C ASP A 146 10.17 20.10 2.57
N ASP A 147 9.92 20.24 1.26
CA ASP A 147 9.24 21.42 0.71
C ASP A 147 7.83 21.57 1.29
N MET A 148 7.11 20.46 1.46
CA MET A 148 5.79 20.44 2.11
C MET A 148 5.86 20.92 3.56
N ALA A 149 6.83 20.45 4.35
CA ALA A 149 7.03 20.87 5.73
C ALA A 149 7.30 22.38 5.82
N ARG A 150 8.25 22.87 4.99
CA ARG A 150 8.63 24.29 4.92
C ARG A 150 7.45 25.17 4.54
N ASN A 151 6.64 24.74 3.57
CA ASN A 151 5.47 25.49 3.15
C ASN A 151 4.40 25.54 4.25
N LEU A 152 4.18 24.46 4.99
CA LEU A 152 3.23 24.46 6.10
C LEU A 152 3.66 25.37 7.26
N ILE A 153 4.97 25.43 7.57
CA ILE A 153 5.51 26.38 8.57
C ILE A 153 5.23 27.82 8.13
N LYS A 154 5.55 28.17 6.87
CA LYS A 154 5.29 29.51 6.29
C LYS A 154 3.81 29.88 6.31
N LEU A 155 2.94 28.97 5.89
CA LEU A 155 1.48 29.17 5.88
C LEU A 155 0.91 29.33 7.29
N SER A 156 1.63 28.87 8.32
CA SER A 156 1.26 29.05 9.73
C SER A 156 1.79 30.36 10.33
N GLY A 157 2.47 31.20 9.53
CA GLY A 157 2.98 32.51 9.96
C GLY A 157 4.40 32.48 10.55
N TYR A 158 5.14 31.38 10.39
CA TYR A 158 6.48 31.19 10.94
C TYR A 158 7.55 31.08 9.84
N GLU A 159 8.79 31.42 10.14
CA GLU A 159 9.95 31.24 9.26
C GLU A 159 10.64 29.89 9.51
N PRO A 160 10.72 28.98 8.51
CA PRO A 160 11.38 27.69 8.66
C PRO A 160 12.86 27.82 9.02
N ASP A 161 13.33 26.97 9.92
CA ASP A 161 14.71 26.95 10.46
C ASP A 161 15.13 28.23 11.23
N VAL A 162 14.20 29.17 11.46
CA VAL A 162 14.38 30.34 12.33
C VAL A 162 13.42 30.25 13.52
N ASP A 163 12.12 30.24 13.26
CA ASP A 163 11.09 30.10 14.29
C ASP A 163 10.82 28.63 14.62
N ILE A 164 10.80 27.77 13.59
CA ILE A 164 10.51 26.34 13.72
C ILE A 164 11.58 25.52 12.97
N PRO A 165 12.42 24.77 13.70
CA PRO A 165 13.44 23.93 13.08
C PRO A 165 12.85 22.68 12.41
N ILE A 166 13.44 22.28 11.29
CA ILE A 166 13.19 20.96 10.67
C ILE A 166 14.29 19.99 11.07
N VAL A 167 13.90 18.85 11.64
CA VAL A 167 14.83 17.79 12.08
C VAL A 167 14.66 16.56 11.21
N TYR A 168 15.77 16.06 10.66
CA TYR A 168 15.78 14.82 9.88
C TYR A 168 15.95 13.60 10.79
N THR A 169 15.00 12.67 10.76
CA THR A 169 14.97 11.51 11.68
C THR A 169 15.53 10.23 11.07
N GLY A 170 15.85 10.22 9.78
CA GLY A 170 16.17 9.02 9.02
C GLY A 170 14.92 8.26 8.58
N LEU A 171 15.13 7.33 7.64
CA LEU A 171 14.07 6.43 7.14
C LEU A 171 13.69 5.41 8.22
N ARG A 172 12.40 5.10 8.28
CA ARG A 172 11.87 4.06 9.17
C ARG A 172 11.98 2.68 8.50
N PRO A 173 12.00 1.57 9.27
CA PRO A 173 12.05 0.22 8.71
C PRO A 173 10.98 0.00 7.63
N GLY A 174 11.41 -0.52 6.47
CA GLY A 174 10.53 -0.80 5.32
C GLY A 174 9.99 0.43 4.57
N GLU A 175 10.36 1.66 4.95
CA GLU A 175 10.00 2.89 4.25
C GLU A 175 10.90 3.11 3.02
N LYS A 176 10.29 3.43 1.88
CA LYS A 176 11.03 3.75 0.66
C LYS A 176 11.41 5.23 0.60
N MET A 177 12.59 5.50 0.04
CA MET A 177 13.02 6.85 -0.34
C MET A 177 12.10 7.43 -1.43
N PHE A 178 11.77 6.59 -2.41
CA PHE A 178 10.91 6.90 -3.55
C PHE A 178 9.87 5.79 -3.69
N GLU A 179 8.60 6.16 -3.77
CA GLU A 179 7.56 5.22 -4.19
C GLU A 179 7.62 5.05 -5.72
N GLU A 180 7.19 3.89 -6.19
CA GLU A 180 7.18 3.60 -7.64
C GLU A 180 6.24 4.58 -8.35
N CYS A 181 6.66 5.13 -9.49
CA CYS A 181 5.76 5.87 -10.35
C CYS A 181 4.79 4.88 -10.97
N LEU A 182 3.54 4.94 -10.51
CA LEU A 182 2.48 4.05 -10.93
C LEU A 182 2.25 4.04 -12.46
N LYS A 183 2.49 5.17 -13.13
CA LYS A 183 2.35 5.35 -14.59
C LYS A 183 3.49 4.72 -15.40
N GLU A 184 4.61 4.38 -14.77
CA GLU A 184 5.75 3.74 -15.40
C GLU A 184 5.69 2.21 -15.29
N GLU A 185 4.61 1.65 -14.71
CA GLU A 185 4.39 0.21 -14.69
C GLU A 185 4.28 -0.33 -16.13
N GLU A 186 5.05 -1.37 -16.45
CA GLU A 186 5.05 -1.95 -17.78
C GLU A 186 3.68 -2.58 -18.12
N GLY A 187 3.23 -2.36 -19.36
CA GLY A 187 2.01 -2.99 -19.88
C GLY A 187 0.70 -2.33 -19.45
N LEU A 188 0.74 -1.06 -18.98
CA LEU A 188 -0.46 -0.28 -18.72
C LEU A 188 -1.29 -0.07 -19.98
N GLN A 189 -2.60 -0.28 -19.86
CA GLN A 189 -3.58 0.02 -20.90
C GLN A 189 -4.35 1.28 -20.52
N LYS A 190 -4.66 2.11 -21.52
CA LYS A 190 -5.45 3.34 -21.31
C LYS A 190 -6.93 3.01 -21.14
N THR A 191 -7.61 3.80 -20.32
CA THR A 191 -9.08 3.89 -20.32
C THR A 191 -9.54 5.11 -21.11
N GLU A 192 -10.85 5.39 -21.12
CA GLU A 192 -11.39 6.63 -21.67
C GLU A 192 -10.98 7.88 -20.87
N ASN A 193 -10.58 7.71 -19.60
CA ASN A 193 -10.05 8.78 -18.76
C ASN A 193 -8.52 8.69 -18.73
N ASP A 194 -7.83 9.76 -19.13
CA ASP A 194 -6.36 9.84 -19.15
C ASP A 194 -5.71 9.79 -17.75
N LEU A 195 -6.51 9.86 -16.67
CA LEU A 195 -6.07 9.70 -15.28
C LEU A 195 -6.25 8.28 -14.74
N ILE A 196 -6.82 7.36 -15.52
CA ILE A 196 -7.10 5.99 -15.11
C ILE A 196 -6.50 5.02 -16.13
N PHE A 197 -5.63 4.14 -15.66
CA PHE A 197 -4.98 3.11 -16.44
C PHE A 197 -5.34 1.72 -15.88
N ILE A 198 -5.24 0.69 -16.72
CA ILE A 198 -5.40 -0.71 -16.33
C ILE A 198 -4.02 -1.36 -16.31
N GLY A 199 -3.58 -1.80 -15.13
CA GLY A 199 -2.35 -2.55 -14.92
C GLY A 199 -2.44 -3.96 -15.50
N LYS A 200 -1.27 -4.53 -15.82
CA LYS A 200 -1.18 -5.93 -16.24
C LYS A 200 -1.64 -6.84 -15.09
N PRO A 201 -2.47 -7.87 -15.36
CA PRO A 201 -2.83 -8.86 -14.34
C PRO A 201 -1.60 -9.50 -13.69
N ILE A 202 -1.71 -9.87 -12.42
CA ILE A 202 -0.64 -10.58 -11.72
C ILE A 202 -0.68 -12.02 -12.22
N GLU A 203 0.41 -12.48 -12.81
CA GLU A 203 0.56 -13.88 -13.20
C GLU A 203 0.94 -14.71 -11.97
N PHE A 204 0.08 -15.65 -11.56
CA PHE A 204 0.32 -16.60 -10.48
C PHE A 204 -0.57 -17.84 -10.63
N ASP A 205 -0.13 -18.97 -10.08
CA ASP A 205 -0.94 -20.18 -9.98
C ASP A 205 -2.00 -20.01 -8.88
N GLN A 206 -3.27 -20.09 -9.24
CA GLN A 206 -4.37 -19.83 -8.32
C GLN A 206 -4.56 -20.96 -7.31
N GLU A 207 -4.39 -22.21 -7.73
CA GLU A 207 -4.57 -23.36 -6.84
C GLU A 207 -3.47 -23.34 -5.78
N GLU A 208 -2.21 -23.20 -6.20
CA GLU A 208 -1.06 -23.05 -5.32
C GLU A 208 -1.21 -21.85 -4.39
N PHE A 209 -1.64 -20.70 -4.90
CA PHE A 209 -1.86 -19.51 -4.08
C PHE A 209 -2.89 -19.72 -2.97
N PHE A 210 -4.04 -20.34 -3.29
CA PHE A 210 -5.08 -20.57 -2.28
C PHE A 210 -4.69 -21.68 -1.29
N GLU A 211 -3.85 -22.64 -1.66
CA GLU A 211 -3.24 -23.58 -0.71
C GLU A 211 -2.26 -22.86 0.22
N HIS A 212 -1.33 -22.06 -0.31
CA HIS A 212 -0.41 -21.24 0.49
C HIS A 212 -1.12 -20.22 1.38
N LEU A 213 -2.32 -19.78 1.01
CA LEU A 213 -3.15 -18.90 1.84
C LEU A 213 -3.62 -19.60 3.13
N LYS A 214 -3.77 -20.92 3.13
CA LYS A 214 -4.08 -21.69 4.35
C LYS A 214 -2.91 -21.68 5.32
N ASP A 215 -1.69 -21.86 4.83
CA ASP A 215 -0.47 -21.76 5.64
C ASP A 215 -0.32 -20.34 6.22
N LEU A 216 -0.51 -19.31 5.40
CA LEU A 216 -0.50 -17.92 5.85
C LEU A 216 -1.53 -17.69 6.97
N LYS A 217 -2.71 -18.30 6.88
CA LYS A 217 -3.75 -18.20 7.91
C LYS A 217 -3.29 -18.84 9.20
N LYS A 218 -2.74 -20.06 9.12
CA LYS A 218 -2.22 -20.77 10.28
C LYS A 218 -1.13 -19.95 10.98
N THR A 219 -0.11 -19.52 10.24
CA THR A 219 0.99 -18.67 10.74
C THR A 219 0.46 -17.41 11.42
N ALA A 220 -0.55 -16.75 10.84
CA ALA A 220 -1.12 -15.54 11.42
C ALA A 220 -1.81 -15.80 12.76
N TYR A 221 -2.65 -16.84 12.85
CA TYR A 221 -3.45 -17.12 14.05
C TYR A 221 -2.68 -17.85 15.16
N GLU A 222 -1.53 -18.44 14.84
CA GLU A 222 -0.58 -19.00 15.82
C GLU A 222 0.45 -17.95 16.29
N ASP A 223 0.33 -16.70 15.83
CA ASP A 223 1.25 -15.59 16.11
C ASP A 223 2.73 -15.94 15.84
N ASP A 224 2.96 -16.71 14.77
CA ASP A 224 4.27 -17.24 14.43
C ASP A 224 5.23 -16.09 14.00
N PRO A 225 6.45 -16.02 14.56
CA PRO A 225 7.44 -14.99 14.19
C PRO A 225 7.91 -15.07 12.73
N GLN A 226 7.65 -16.16 12.01
CA GLN A 226 8.05 -16.37 10.62
C GLN A 226 7.13 -15.72 9.59
N MET A 227 6.17 -14.89 10.01
CA MET A 227 5.19 -14.27 9.09
C MET A 227 5.82 -13.60 7.87
N LYS A 228 6.91 -12.84 8.04
CA LYS A 228 7.60 -12.16 6.92
C LYS A 228 8.15 -13.15 5.89
N VAL A 229 8.60 -14.33 6.33
CA VAL A 229 9.08 -15.42 5.45
C VAL A 229 7.93 -16.05 4.69
N VAL A 230 6.80 -16.29 5.36
CA VAL A 230 5.61 -16.84 4.70
C VAL A 230 5.07 -15.87 3.64
N VAL A 231 4.99 -14.58 3.97
CA VAL A 231 4.59 -13.51 3.03
C VAL A 231 5.55 -13.45 1.83
N LYS A 232 6.87 -13.61 2.04
CA LYS A 232 7.86 -13.64 0.96
C LYS A 232 7.65 -14.79 -0.03
N ARG A 233 7.14 -15.94 0.42
CA ARG A 233 6.79 -17.06 -0.46
C ARG A 233 5.60 -16.74 -1.35
N LEU A 234 4.54 -16.12 -0.79
CA LEU A 234 3.36 -15.72 -1.57
C LEU A 234 3.63 -14.53 -2.49
N VAL A 235 4.52 -13.62 -2.09
CA VAL A 235 4.88 -12.42 -2.85
C VAL A 235 6.39 -12.43 -3.11
N PRO A 236 6.87 -13.09 -4.17
CA PRO A 236 8.29 -13.20 -4.46
C PRO A 236 8.99 -11.84 -4.64
N SER A 237 8.26 -10.80 -5.08
CA SER A 237 8.78 -9.43 -5.20
C SER A 237 8.92 -8.68 -3.87
N TYR A 238 8.36 -9.20 -2.76
CA TYR A 238 8.49 -8.59 -1.44
C TYR A 238 9.94 -8.61 -0.97
N ARG A 239 10.54 -7.47 -0.68
CA ARG A 239 11.93 -7.39 -0.18
C ARG A 239 11.90 -7.29 1.34
N VAL A 240 12.39 -8.35 2.00
CA VAL A 240 12.64 -8.36 3.45
C VAL A 240 14.06 -7.83 3.67
N GLU A 241 14.25 -6.90 4.61
CA GLU A 241 15.59 -6.45 4.99
C GLU A 241 16.43 -7.64 5.46
N LYS A 242 17.70 -7.69 5.00
CA LYS A 242 18.58 -8.88 5.06
C LYS A 242 18.83 -9.43 6.48
N GLU A 243 18.63 -8.65 7.54
CA GLU A 243 18.94 -9.07 8.91
C GLU A 243 18.07 -10.24 9.39
N LEU A 244 16.85 -10.40 8.88
CA LEU A 244 15.93 -11.48 9.29
C LEU A 244 16.27 -12.86 8.70
N ILE A 245 17.12 -12.95 7.67
CA ILE A 245 17.49 -14.22 7.03
C ILE A 245 18.68 -14.88 7.77
N SER A 246 19.35 -14.16 8.67
CA SER A 246 20.58 -14.60 9.35
C SER A 246 20.38 -15.63 10.47
N PHE A 247 19.14 -15.92 10.88
CA PHE A 247 18.85 -16.91 11.94
C PHE A 247 19.12 -18.38 11.54
N ARG A 248 19.59 -18.66 10.33
CA ARG A 248 19.97 -20.01 9.86
C ARG A 248 21.48 -20.23 9.65
N GLY A 249 22.34 -19.44 10.30
CA GLY A 249 23.80 -19.57 10.15
C GLY A 249 24.58 -20.18 11.32
N LYS A 250 23.97 -20.41 12.50
CA LYS A 250 24.68 -20.96 13.67
C LYS A 250 23.84 -22.03 14.36
N GLY A 251 24.06 -23.29 13.99
CA GLY A 251 23.39 -24.41 14.63
C GLY A 251 23.61 -25.75 13.95
N SER A 252 24.85 -26.10 13.58
CA SER A 252 25.31 -27.49 13.46
C SER A 252 26.84 -27.49 13.35
N ASN A 253 27.51 -27.73 14.48
CA ASN A 253 28.80 -28.42 14.58
C ASN A 253 28.72 -29.28 15.83
#